data_AF-A0A2W5SFA4-F1
#
_entry.id   AF-A0A2W5SFA4-F1
#
_cell.length_a   1.000
_cell.length_b   1.000
_cell.length_c   1.000
_cell.angle_alpha   90.00
_cell.angle_beta   90.00
_cell.angle_gamma   90.00
#
_symmetry.space_group_name_H-M   'P 1'
#
loop_
_entity.id
_entity.type
_entity.pdbx_description
1 polymer ?
#
loop_
_entity_poly.entity_id
_entity_poly.type
_entity_poly.pdbx_seq_one_letter_code
_entity_poly.pdbx_strand_id
1 'polypeptide(L)'
;MRLPDVPVVGGMKLDFSAAFVHQKSTTELVLVADTAAEDEALLIRKMNGVARALDVSRSRRSLTLVLAGPRPKPATLESLGRVCRVLPLGNVTGADAEVVVSNWLAVLFPLSLPQAEGSATNPLTRIGTLAMNLDEPLRRLVDVAAQGESAVQHGLHQLIDDASSAPEEQDL
;
A
#
# COMPACT_ATOMS: atom_id res chain seq x y z
N MET A 1 17.94 0.48 7.79
CA MET A 1 16.90 -0.24 8.55
C MET A 1 17.20 -1.74 8.45
N ARG A 2 17.45 -2.45 9.56
CA ARG A 2 17.77 -3.89 9.51
C ARG A 2 16.46 -4.66 9.41
N LEU A 3 16.26 -5.43 8.34
CA LEU A 3 15.07 -6.26 8.22
C LEU A 3 15.08 -7.33 9.34
N PRO A 4 13.97 -7.50 10.07
CA PRO A 4 13.88 -8.51 11.12
C PRO A 4 13.96 -9.92 10.52
N ASP A 5 14.49 -10.85 11.30
CA ASP A 5 14.53 -12.26 10.92
C ASP A 5 13.11 -12.80 10.68
N VAL A 6 13.01 -13.66 9.67
CA VAL A 6 11.72 -14.20 9.24
C VAL A 6 11.07 -14.98 10.40
N PRO A 7 9.86 -14.60 10.85
CA PRO A 7 9.25 -15.14 12.05
C PRO A 7 8.84 -16.60 11.82
N VAL A 8 9.02 -17.42 12.86
CA VAL A 8 8.54 -18.80 12.88
C VAL A 8 7.07 -18.80 13.27
N VAL A 9 6.20 -19.35 12.41
CA VAL A 9 4.77 -19.51 12.70
C VAL A 9 4.47 -21.00 12.86
N GLY A 10 4.02 -21.40 14.05
CA GLY A 10 3.67 -22.80 14.32
C GLY A 10 4.82 -23.80 14.11
N GLY A 11 6.08 -23.38 14.31
CA GLY A 11 7.27 -24.20 14.07
C GLY A 11 7.79 -24.20 12.62
N MET A 12 7.07 -23.57 11.69
CA MET A 12 7.50 -23.41 10.30
C MET A 12 8.32 -22.14 10.12
N LYS A 13 9.54 -22.28 9.59
CA LYS A 13 10.30 -21.13 9.07
C LYS A 13 9.64 -20.69 7.77
N LEU A 14 9.21 -19.44 7.71
CA LEU A 14 8.71 -18.87 6.47
C LEU A 14 9.92 -18.60 5.56
N ASP A 15 9.76 -18.85 4.27
CA ASP A 15 10.80 -18.62 3.25
C ASP A 15 10.30 -17.49 2.34
N PHE A 16 10.52 -16.26 2.77
CA PHE A 16 10.12 -15.03 2.08
C PHE A 16 11.28 -14.03 2.10
N SER A 17 11.32 -13.14 1.10
CA SER A 17 12.32 -12.08 1.00
C SER A 17 12.38 -11.22 2.27
N ALA A 18 11.23 -10.99 2.90
CA ALA A 18 11.14 -10.41 4.22
C ALA A 18 9.83 -10.75 4.92
N ALA A 19 9.82 -10.59 6.24
CA ALA A 19 8.60 -10.73 7.03
C ALA A 19 8.66 -9.83 8.26
N PHE A 20 7.53 -9.22 8.59
CA PHE A 20 7.38 -8.24 9.65
C PHE A 20 6.20 -8.62 10.54
N VAL A 21 6.42 -8.53 11.84
CA VAL A 21 5.36 -8.52 12.85
C VAL A 21 5.44 -7.17 13.53
N HIS A 22 4.35 -6.41 13.52
CA HIS A 22 4.35 -5.08 14.11
C HIS A 22 4.58 -5.18 15.64
N GLN A 23 5.60 -4.49 16.16
CA GLN A 23 5.98 -4.60 17.58
C GLN A 23 4.90 -4.12 18.56
N LYS A 24 4.03 -3.19 18.12
CA LYS A 24 2.92 -2.64 18.94
C LYS A 24 1.57 -3.29 18.66
N SER A 25 1.45 -4.12 17.61
CA SER A 25 0.22 -4.81 17.21
C SER A 25 0.53 -6.27 16.99
N THR A 26 0.12 -7.11 17.92
CA THR A 26 0.33 -8.56 17.84
C THR A 26 -0.59 -9.24 16.84
N THR A 27 -1.45 -8.49 16.15
CA THR A 27 -2.53 -9.00 15.31
C THR A 27 -2.26 -8.92 13.82
N GLU A 28 -1.12 -8.40 13.36
CA GLU A 28 -0.82 -8.33 11.92
C GLU A 28 0.52 -8.99 11.58
N LEU A 29 0.50 -9.85 10.57
CA LEU A 29 1.68 -10.46 9.96
C LEU A 29 1.79 -9.95 8.52
N VAL A 30 2.88 -9.25 8.21
CA VAL A 30 3.16 -8.74 6.88
C VAL A 30 4.31 -9.53 6.28
N LEU A 31 4.11 -10.10 5.10
CA LEU A 31 5.14 -10.82 4.33
C LEU A 31 5.47 -10.03 3.08
N VAL A 32 6.72 -10.06 2.65
CA VAL A 32 7.17 -9.43 1.40
C VAL A 32 7.72 -10.51 0.47
N ALA A 33 7.23 -10.53 -0.75
CA ALA A 33 7.75 -11.39 -1.82
C ALA A 33 8.20 -10.53 -3.00
N ASP A 34 9.32 -10.93 -3.60
CA ASP A 34 9.80 -10.39 -4.87
C ASP A 34 9.25 -11.23 -6.02
N THR A 35 8.33 -10.64 -6.79
CA THR A 35 7.66 -11.31 -7.92
C THR A 35 8.55 -11.41 -9.16
N ALA A 36 9.70 -10.74 -9.21
CA ALA A 36 10.70 -10.95 -10.25
C ALA A 36 11.53 -12.22 -10.00
N ALA A 37 11.69 -12.61 -8.74
CA ALA A 37 12.52 -13.73 -8.32
C ALA A 37 11.71 -15.02 -8.03
N GLU A 38 10.41 -14.91 -7.76
CA GLU A 38 9.56 -16.06 -7.42
C GLU A 38 8.53 -16.42 -8.49
N ASP A 39 8.31 -17.73 -8.66
CA ASP A 39 7.21 -18.26 -9.48
C ASP A 39 5.84 -18.03 -8.80
N GLU A 40 4.85 -17.59 -9.57
CA GLU A 40 3.51 -17.27 -9.07
C GLU A 40 2.80 -18.47 -8.43
N ALA A 41 2.97 -19.69 -8.98
CA ALA A 41 2.34 -20.88 -8.41
C ALA A 41 3.04 -21.32 -7.11
N LEU A 42 4.36 -21.16 -7.03
CA LEU A 42 5.11 -21.33 -5.79
C LEU A 42 4.65 -20.34 -4.72
N LEU A 43 4.48 -19.07 -5.07
CA LEU A 43 4.01 -18.02 -4.15
C LEU A 43 2.62 -18.36 -3.58
N ILE A 44 1.67 -18.79 -4.42
CA ILE A 44 0.34 -19.25 -3.96
C ILE A 44 0.48 -20.41 -2.97
N ARG A 45 1.33 -21.40 -3.28
CA ARG A 45 1.56 -22.56 -2.39
C ARG A 45 2.17 -22.14 -1.05
N LYS A 46 3.18 -21.26 -1.05
CA LYS A 46 3.79 -20.70 0.16
C LYS A 46 2.73 -20.03 1.02
N MET A 47 1.92 -19.16 0.42
CA MET A 47 0.88 -18.40 1.13
C MET A 47 -0.24 -19.28 1.70
N ASN A 48 -0.70 -20.29 0.96
CA ASN A 48 -1.64 -21.28 1.49
C ASN A 48 -1.03 -22.06 2.67
N GLY A 49 0.25 -22.38 2.60
CA GLY A 49 0.99 -23.00 3.70
C GLY A 49 1.03 -22.12 4.95
N VAL A 50 1.32 -20.82 4.78
CA VAL A 50 1.31 -19.84 5.89
C VAL A 50 -0.08 -19.73 6.51
N ALA A 51 -1.10 -19.52 5.69
CA ALA A 51 -2.49 -19.41 6.16
C ALA A 51 -2.89 -20.67 6.95
N ARG A 52 -2.53 -21.85 6.44
CA ARG A 52 -2.78 -23.11 7.14
C ARG A 52 -2.03 -23.21 8.48
N ALA A 53 -0.78 -22.78 8.54
CA ALA A 53 0.00 -22.77 9.78
C ALA A 53 -0.60 -21.80 10.82
N LEU A 54 -1.11 -20.65 10.39
CA LEU A 54 -1.85 -19.71 11.24
C LEU A 54 -3.14 -20.34 11.77
N ASP A 55 -3.91 -21.03 10.92
CA ASP A 55 -5.13 -21.72 11.33
C ASP A 55 -4.85 -22.81 12.37
N VAL A 56 -3.84 -23.66 12.13
CA VAL A 56 -3.46 -24.76 13.02
C VAL A 56 -2.97 -24.23 14.37
N SER A 57 -2.21 -23.14 14.37
CA SER A 57 -1.75 -22.48 15.59
C SER A 57 -2.82 -21.64 16.28
N ARG A 58 -4.05 -21.59 15.72
CA ARG A 58 -5.16 -20.73 16.18
C ARG A 58 -4.77 -19.26 16.30
N SER A 59 -3.83 -18.83 15.46
CA SER A 59 -3.39 -17.44 15.39
C SER A 59 -4.52 -16.59 14.84
N ARG A 60 -4.83 -15.49 15.52
CA ARG A 60 -5.82 -14.49 15.06
C ARG A 60 -5.18 -13.36 14.27
N ARG A 61 -3.94 -13.54 13.79
CA ARG A 61 -3.25 -12.50 13.04
C ARG A 61 -3.86 -12.36 11.64
N SER A 62 -4.18 -11.14 11.23
CA SER A 62 -4.42 -10.82 9.82
C SER A 62 -3.12 -11.04 9.04
N LEU A 63 -3.25 -11.58 7.84
CA LEU A 63 -2.13 -11.84 6.93
C LEU A 63 -2.18 -10.84 5.78
N THR A 64 -1.09 -10.11 5.59
CA THR A 64 -0.90 -9.20 4.47
C THR A 64 0.34 -9.60 3.69
N LEU A 65 0.22 -9.68 2.36
CA LEU A 65 1.32 -9.95 1.44
C LEU A 65 1.60 -8.70 0.61
N VAL A 66 2.83 -8.22 0.69
CA VAL A 66 3.37 -7.12 -0.12
C VAL A 66 4.15 -7.72 -1.27
N LEU A 67 3.80 -7.33 -2.50
CA LEU A 67 4.43 -7.82 -3.71
C LEU A 67 5.27 -6.72 -4.33
N ALA A 68 6.58 -6.88 -4.28
CA ALA A 68 7.53 -6.00 -4.96
C ALA A 68 7.95 -6.65 -6.27
N GLY A 69 7.96 -5.88 -7.37
CA GLY A 69 8.30 -6.38 -8.70
C GLY A 69 7.12 -6.40 -9.69
N PRO A 70 7.26 -7.11 -10.82
CA PRO A 70 6.24 -7.15 -11.86
C PRO A 70 4.89 -7.59 -11.30
N ARG A 71 3.82 -6.92 -11.75
CA ARG A 71 2.48 -7.23 -11.28
C ARG A 71 2.10 -8.66 -11.69
N PRO A 72 1.72 -9.54 -10.74
CA PRO A 72 1.29 -10.89 -11.09
C PRO A 72 0.03 -10.90 -11.94
N LYS A 73 -0.23 -12.05 -12.56
CA LYS A 73 -1.48 -12.27 -13.31
C LYS A 73 -2.72 -12.04 -12.43
N PRO A 74 -3.83 -11.53 -12.99
CA PRO A 74 -5.07 -11.31 -12.23
C PRO A 74 -5.55 -12.55 -11.46
N ALA A 75 -5.49 -13.74 -12.07
CA ALA A 75 -5.87 -15.01 -11.43
C ALA A 75 -5.00 -15.36 -10.20
N THR A 76 -3.73 -14.96 -10.23
CA THR A 76 -2.80 -15.14 -9.11
C THR A 76 -3.15 -14.19 -7.97
N LEU A 77 -3.43 -12.92 -8.27
CA LEU A 77 -3.89 -11.94 -7.27
C LEU A 77 -5.22 -12.37 -6.63
N GLU A 78 -6.17 -12.87 -7.41
CA GLU A 78 -7.43 -13.41 -6.89
C GLU A 78 -7.21 -14.61 -5.97
N SER A 79 -6.31 -15.53 -6.35
CA SER A 79 -6.00 -16.71 -5.55
C SER A 79 -5.35 -16.34 -4.22
N LEU A 80 -4.39 -15.40 -4.23
CA LEU A 80 -3.75 -14.87 -3.03
C LEU A 80 -4.74 -14.11 -2.13
N GLY A 81 -5.64 -13.33 -2.74
CA GLY A 81 -6.67 -12.55 -2.06
C GLY A 81 -7.67 -13.38 -1.23
N ARG A 82 -7.81 -14.69 -1.53
CA ARG A 82 -8.67 -15.60 -0.76
C ARG A 82 -8.14 -15.89 0.65
N VAL A 83 -6.83 -15.75 0.86
CA VAL A 83 -6.16 -16.14 2.12
C VAL A 83 -5.45 -14.98 2.81
N CYS A 84 -5.20 -13.87 2.11
CA CYS A 84 -4.52 -12.70 2.67
C CYS A 84 -4.96 -11.41 1.97
N ARG A 85 -4.65 -10.26 2.59
CA ARG A 85 -4.70 -8.97 1.91
C ARG A 85 -3.47 -8.83 1.02
N VAL A 86 -3.63 -8.37 -0.21
CA VAL A 86 -2.52 -8.24 -1.16
C VAL A 86 -2.26 -6.78 -1.49
N LEU A 87 -1.02 -6.33 -1.33
CA LEU A 87 -0.56 -4.99 -1.69
C LEU A 87 0.51 -5.08 -2.79
N PRO A 88 0.14 -4.94 -4.08
CA PRO A 88 1.11 -4.88 -5.16
C PRO A 88 1.75 -3.50 -5.25
N LEU A 89 3.07 -3.42 -5.09
CA LEU A 89 3.85 -2.18 -5.21
C LEU A 89 4.27 -1.89 -6.65
N GLY A 90 4.31 -2.93 -7.50
CA GLY A 90 4.88 -2.84 -8.83
C GLY A 90 6.42 -2.76 -8.80
N ASN A 91 7.00 -2.36 -9.94
CA ASN A 91 8.43 -2.12 -10.06
C ASN A 91 8.77 -0.75 -9.48
N VAL A 92 9.09 -0.70 -8.18
CA VAL A 92 9.59 0.52 -7.55
C VAL A 92 11.09 0.63 -7.82
N THR A 93 11.47 1.62 -8.64
CA THR A 93 12.87 1.90 -9.02
C THR A 93 13.13 3.40 -8.95
N GLY A 94 14.40 3.82 -8.92
CA GLY A 94 14.80 5.23 -8.89
C GLY A 94 15.23 5.75 -7.51
N ALA A 95 15.63 7.03 -7.46
CA ALA A 95 16.19 7.66 -6.26
C ALA A 95 15.20 7.73 -5.09
N ASP A 96 13.90 7.85 -5.38
CA ASP A 96 12.84 7.98 -4.38
C ASP A 96 12.19 6.63 -3.98
N ALA A 97 12.77 5.50 -4.41
CA ALA A 97 12.19 4.18 -4.19
C ALA A 97 11.90 3.88 -2.71
N GLU A 98 12.79 4.31 -1.81
CA GLU A 98 12.60 4.13 -0.36
C GLU A 98 11.38 4.91 0.17
N VAL A 99 11.19 6.14 -0.29
CA VAL A 99 10.04 6.99 0.09
C VAL A 99 8.74 6.39 -0.43
N VAL A 100 8.74 5.94 -1.69
CA VAL A 100 7.57 5.30 -2.32
C VAL A 100 7.18 4.03 -1.57
N VAL A 101 8.13 3.13 -1.30
CA VAL A 101 7.86 1.90 -0.52
C VAL A 101 7.37 2.25 0.89
N SER A 102 8.00 3.22 1.56
CA SER A 102 7.59 3.66 2.90
C SER A 102 6.15 4.18 2.92
N ASN A 103 5.77 4.99 1.94
CA ASN A 103 4.40 5.52 1.82
C ASN A 103 3.38 4.41 1.58
N TRP A 104 3.70 3.44 0.73
CA TRP A 104 2.83 2.29 0.50
C TRP A 104 2.70 1.42 1.76
N LEU A 105 3.78 1.18 2.50
CA LEU A 105 3.72 0.41 3.75
C LEU A 105 3.00 1.19 4.86
N ALA A 106 3.02 2.52 4.84
CA ALA A 106 2.30 3.35 5.80
C ALA A 106 0.79 3.06 5.84
N VAL A 107 0.20 2.60 4.73
CA VAL A 107 -1.23 2.23 4.68
C VAL A 107 -1.54 0.96 5.49
N LEU A 108 -0.54 0.14 5.77
CA LEU A 108 -0.66 -1.07 6.60
C LEU A 108 -0.52 -0.75 8.08
N PHE A 109 0.04 0.41 8.43
CA PHE A 109 0.15 0.81 9.83
C PHE A 109 -1.10 1.57 10.25
N PRO A 110 -1.54 1.41 11.51
CA PRO A 110 -2.56 2.28 12.09
C PRO A 110 -2.12 3.72 11.87
N LEU A 111 -2.90 4.48 11.10
CA LEU A 111 -2.66 5.90 10.92
C LEU A 111 -2.67 6.52 12.32
N SER A 112 -1.52 7.07 12.72
CA SER A 112 -1.44 7.84 13.95
C SER A 112 -2.22 9.11 13.71
N LEU A 113 -3.51 9.07 14.01
CA LEU A 113 -4.34 10.25 13.95
C LEU A 113 -3.78 11.24 14.98
N PRO A 114 -3.54 12.50 14.59
CA PRO A 114 -3.25 13.51 15.59
C PRO A 114 -4.38 13.48 16.62
N GLN A 115 -4.05 13.56 17.91
CA GLN A 115 -5.07 13.72 18.92
C GLN A 115 -5.95 14.89 18.49
N ALA A 116 -7.27 14.71 18.57
CA ALA A 116 -8.21 15.78 18.28
C ALA A 116 -7.95 16.90 19.30
N GLU A 117 -7.02 17.79 18.99
CA GLU A 117 -6.93 19.08 19.65
C GLU A 117 -8.31 19.68 19.44
N GLY A 118 -8.97 20.06 20.55
CA GLY A 118 -10.32 20.60 20.59
C GLY A 118 -10.42 21.97 19.92
N SER A 119 -9.89 22.08 18.72
CA SER A 119 -9.86 23.27 17.91
C SER A 119 -11.20 23.38 17.21
N ALA A 120 -11.95 24.41 17.56
CA ALA A 120 -13.21 24.82 16.92
C ALA A 120 -13.02 25.33 15.48
N THR A 121 -11.87 25.05 14.85
CA THR A 121 -11.59 25.43 13.46
C THR A 121 -12.25 24.44 12.50
N ASN A 122 -12.93 24.96 11.49
CA ASN A 122 -13.54 24.16 10.42
C ASN A 122 -12.48 23.22 9.79
N PRO A 123 -12.71 21.90 9.77
CA PRO A 123 -11.77 20.91 9.22
C PRO A 123 -11.32 21.21 7.80
N LEU A 124 -12.21 21.77 6.97
CA LEU A 124 -11.91 22.14 5.59
C LEU A 124 -10.89 23.26 5.49
N THR A 125 -10.94 24.23 6.41
CA THR A 125 -9.96 25.33 6.47
C THR A 125 -8.57 24.79 6.81
N ARG A 126 -8.48 23.80 7.72
CA ARG A 126 -7.21 23.15 8.06
C ARG A 126 -6.66 22.31 6.90
N ILE A 127 -7.52 21.59 6.20
CA ILE A 127 -7.14 20.84 4.99
C ILE A 127 -6.62 21.81 3.93
N GLY A 128 -7.27 22.95 3.70
CA GLY A 128 -6.80 23.99 2.79
C GLY A 128 -5.40 24.51 3.14
N THR A 129 -5.12 24.77 4.42
CA THR A 129 -3.77 25.21 4.84
C THR A 129 -2.69 24.15 4.61
N LEU A 130 -3.01 22.87 4.80
CA LEU A 130 -2.07 21.77 4.55
C LEU A 130 -1.88 21.53 3.04
N ALA A 131 -2.94 21.74 2.26
CA ALA A 131 -2.94 21.58 0.81
C ALA A 131 -2.08 22.63 0.08
N MET A 132 -1.70 23.72 0.74
CA MET A 132 -0.72 24.68 0.22
C MET A 132 0.65 24.04 -0.05
N ASN A 133 0.97 22.92 0.61
CA ASN A 133 2.22 22.19 0.41
C ASN A 133 2.08 21.00 -0.57
N LEU A 134 0.90 20.80 -1.17
CA LEU A 134 0.68 19.73 -2.15
C LEU A 134 1.04 20.21 -3.56
N ASP A 135 1.38 19.25 -4.41
CA ASP A 135 1.59 19.50 -5.83
C ASP A 135 0.32 20.06 -6.50
N GLU A 136 0.53 20.84 -7.55
CA GLU A 136 -0.51 21.62 -8.22
C GLU A 136 -1.79 20.83 -8.59
N PRO A 137 -1.72 19.59 -9.12
CA PRO A 137 -2.93 18.81 -9.44
C PRO A 137 -3.75 18.46 -8.19
N LEU A 138 -3.08 18.08 -7.10
CA LEU A 138 -3.71 17.73 -5.83
C LEU A 138 -4.30 18.96 -5.15
N ARG A 139 -3.60 20.09 -5.21
CA ARG A 139 -4.07 21.38 -4.65
C ARG A 139 -5.37 21.82 -5.31
N ARG A 140 -5.47 21.74 -6.66
CA ARG A 140 -6.70 22.07 -7.39
C ARG A 140 -7.89 21.21 -6.96
N LEU A 141 -7.69 19.92 -6.74
CA LEU A 141 -8.76 19.02 -6.28
C LEU A 141 -9.24 19.36 -4.86
N VAL A 142 -8.32 19.74 -3.97
CA VAL A 142 -8.68 20.19 -2.62
C VAL A 142 -9.45 21.51 -2.65
N ASP A 143 -9.07 22.45 -3.52
CA ASP A 143 -9.75 23.74 -3.65
C ASP A 143 -11.21 23.59 -4.11
N VAL A 144 -11.49 22.66 -5.04
CA VAL A 144 -12.86 22.38 -5.51
C VAL A 144 -13.65 21.47 -4.56
N ALA A 145 -13.01 20.81 -3.59
CA ALA A 145 -13.67 19.93 -2.64
C ALA A 145 -14.73 20.64 -1.79
N ALA A 146 -14.54 21.94 -1.52
CA ALA A 146 -15.53 22.76 -0.82
C ALA A 146 -16.86 22.92 -1.59
N GLN A 147 -16.86 22.65 -2.89
CA GLN A 147 -18.02 22.79 -3.78
C GLN A 147 -18.81 21.48 -3.94
N GLY A 148 -18.35 20.40 -3.30
CA GLY A 148 -19.03 19.11 -3.27
C GLY A 148 -18.57 18.11 -4.34
N GLU A 149 -19.16 16.92 -4.29
CA GLU A 149 -18.74 15.74 -5.06
C GLU A 149 -18.68 15.98 -6.58
N SER A 150 -19.71 16.58 -7.17
CA SER A 150 -19.76 16.83 -8.62
C SER A 150 -18.62 17.72 -9.12
N ALA A 151 -18.20 18.70 -8.31
CA ALA A 151 -17.12 19.62 -8.66
C ALA A 151 -15.75 18.92 -8.62
N VAL A 152 -15.53 18.06 -7.63
CA VAL A 152 -14.32 17.23 -7.53
C VAL A 152 -14.26 16.25 -8.68
N GLN A 153 -15.37 15.58 -9.00
CA GLN A 153 -15.44 14.63 -10.11
C GLN A 153 -15.10 15.31 -11.44
N HIS A 154 -15.65 16.51 -11.68
CA HIS A 154 -15.36 17.28 -12.88
C HIS A 154 -13.89 17.72 -12.93
N GLY A 155 -13.33 18.21 -11.82
CA GLY A 155 -11.92 18.59 -11.75
C GLY A 155 -10.97 17.40 -11.96
N LEU A 156 -11.33 16.22 -11.45
CA LEU A 156 -10.57 14.99 -11.68
C LEU A 156 -10.60 14.56 -13.14
N HIS A 157 -11.77 14.61 -13.79
CA HIS A 157 -11.88 14.32 -15.23
C HIS A 157 -11.01 15.28 -16.05
N GLN A 158 -11.03 16.58 -15.76
CA GLN A 158 -10.18 17.55 -16.45
C GLN A 158 -8.69 17.25 -16.28
N LEU A 159 -8.24 16.88 -15.07
CA LEU A 159 -6.84 16.50 -14.85
C LEU A 159 -6.44 15.24 -15.64
N ILE A 160 -7.34 14.27 -15.77
CA ILE A 160 -7.11 13.05 -16.56
C ILE A 160 -7.04 13.40 -18.05
N ASP A 161 -7.95 14.26 -18.54
CA ASP A 161 -7.98 14.70 -19.93
C ASP A 161 -6.73 15.52 -20.29
N ASP A 162 -6.31 16.45 -19.41
CA ASP A 162 -5.09 17.25 -19.58
C ASP A 162 -3.83 16.38 -19.64
N ALA A 163 -3.74 15.38 -18.75
CA ALA A 163 -2.62 14.42 -18.75
C ALA A 163 -2.62 13.52 -19.99
N SER A 164 -3.80 13.19 -20.52
CA SER A 164 -3.95 12.37 -21.73
C SER A 164 -3.75 13.17 -23.02
N SER A 165 -3.83 14.51 -22.94
CA SER A 165 -3.68 15.44 -24.07
C SER A 165 -2.29 16.07 -24.14
N ALA A 166 -1.41 15.78 -23.18
CA ALA A 166 -0.01 16.20 -23.23
C ALA A 166 0.67 15.53 -24.45
N PRO A 167 1.23 16.31 -25.40
CA PRO A 167 1.96 15.71 -26.51
C PRO A 167 3.17 14.95 -25.96
N GLU A 168 3.40 13.74 -26.47
CA GLU A 168 4.67 13.03 -26.30
C GLU A 168 5.79 14.04 -26.57
N GLU A 169 6.59 14.39 -25.54
CA GLU A 169 7.85 15.09 -25.75
C GLU A 169 8.69 14.19 -26.66
N GLN A 170 8.67 14.53 -27.95
CA GLN A 170 9.54 13.95 -28.94
C GLN A 170 10.97 14.33 -28.56
N ASP A 171 11.70 13.32 -28.09
CA ASP A 171 13.16 13.30 -28.04
C ASP A 171 13.74 13.91 -29.33
N LEU A 172 14.58 14.93 -29.16
CA LEU A 172 15.55 15.43 -30.13
C LEU A 172 16.89 15.67 -29.44
#